data_AF-A0A9D1ADE3-F1
#
_entry.id   AF-A0A9D1ADE3-F1
#
_cell.length_a   1.000
_cell.length_b   1.000
_cell.length_c   1.000
_cell.angle_alpha   90.00
_cell.angle_beta   90.00
_cell.angle_gamma   90.00
#
_symmetry.space_group_name_H-M   'P 1'
#
loop_
_entity.id
_entity.type
_entity.pdbx_description
1 polymer ?
#
loop_
_entity_poly.entity_id
_entity_poly.type
_entity_poly.pdbx_seq_one_letter_code
_entity_poly.pdbx_strand_id
1 'polypeptide(L)'
;MLTKMYLTNFLSFLDRTEFDFTASRYSILGETNVYNSEVLKGALFIGPNASGKSNALEGIAFLINLIKGEGTSFENFRCFFAKNAITTVEYEFIFQNKKVVYRIEYNIKSKNISEDLSIDGVIVLKRTGTSGELRINASVTQDDQLDGETLFLRTASFNTGRFPQEPVLRELMDYLLNSYCIDEYNQDAHWGKNITKYAEEHGVEKINNYLQDFNYDFFIEYGSE
;
A
#
# COMPACT_ATOMS: atom_id res chain seq x y z
N MET A 1 -0.41 10.08 -2.17
CA MET A 1 -1.02 9.10 -3.09
C MET A 1 0.05 8.25 -3.75
N LEU A 2 -0.26 6.98 -4.06
CA LEU A 2 0.59 6.11 -4.87
C LEU A 2 0.69 6.66 -6.30
N THR A 3 1.90 6.80 -6.82
CA THR A 3 2.18 7.32 -8.17
C THR A 3 2.83 6.28 -9.05
N LYS A 4 3.76 5.46 -8.51
CA LYS A 4 4.38 4.36 -9.23
C LYS A 4 4.58 3.16 -8.32
N MET A 5 4.61 1.98 -8.92
CA MET A 5 5.05 0.74 -8.28
C MET A 5 5.99 0.01 -9.23
N TYR A 6 7.04 -0.59 -8.69
CA TYR A 6 7.95 -1.44 -9.44
C TYR A 6 8.06 -2.80 -8.78
N LEU A 7 7.88 -3.84 -9.59
CA LEU A 7 7.95 -5.24 -9.18
C LEU A 7 9.12 -5.92 -9.89
N THR A 8 10.04 -6.50 -9.13
CA THR A 8 11.20 -7.23 -9.68
C THR A 8 11.32 -8.58 -8.97
N ASN A 9 11.42 -9.67 -9.74
CA ASN A 9 11.40 -11.02 -9.22
C ASN A 9 10.18 -11.28 -8.28
N PHE A 10 9.02 -10.76 -8.66
CA PHE A 10 7.80 -10.81 -7.86
C PHE A 10 6.71 -11.58 -8.62
N LEU A 11 6.29 -12.73 -8.10
CA LEU A 11 5.28 -13.63 -8.70
C LEU A 11 5.52 -13.91 -10.20
N SER A 12 4.83 -13.24 -11.12
CA SER A 12 5.02 -13.39 -12.57
C SER A 12 6.00 -12.38 -13.18
N PHE A 13 6.44 -11.38 -12.43
CA PHE A 13 7.33 -10.31 -12.91
C PHE A 13 8.78 -10.69 -12.64
N LEU A 14 9.42 -11.32 -13.63
CA LEU A 14 10.83 -11.68 -13.55
C LEU A 14 11.74 -10.44 -13.55
N ASP A 15 11.53 -9.58 -14.53
CA ASP A 15 12.26 -8.32 -14.72
C ASP A 15 11.54 -7.16 -14.02
N ARG A 16 12.27 -6.04 -13.81
CA ARG A 16 11.72 -4.83 -13.22
C ARG A 16 10.58 -4.30 -14.09
N THR A 17 9.36 -4.45 -13.60
CA THR A 17 8.13 -4.03 -14.27
C THR A 17 7.60 -2.77 -13.59
N GLU A 18 7.36 -1.71 -14.37
CA GLU A 18 6.81 -0.44 -13.89
C GLU A 18 5.29 -0.40 -14.07
N PHE A 19 4.62 0.07 -13.02
CA PHE A 19 3.21 0.46 -13.02
C PHE A 19 3.15 1.95 -12.71
N ASP A 20 2.79 2.76 -13.70
CA ASP A 20 2.71 4.21 -13.59
C ASP A 20 1.24 4.67 -13.47
N PHE A 21 0.91 5.27 -12.34
CA PHE A 21 -0.40 5.82 -12.02
C PHE A 21 -0.45 7.34 -12.18
N THR A 22 0.57 7.95 -12.80
CA THR A 22 0.51 9.36 -13.19
C THR A 22 -0.57 9.57 -14.25
N ALA A 23 -1.34 10.64 -14.10
CA ALA A 23 -2.39 10.98 -15.04
C ALA A 23 -1.77 11.34 -16.39
N SER A 24 -2.12 10.57 -17.42
CA SER A 24 -1.80 10.94 -18.79
C SER A 24 -2.55 12.22 -19.20
N ARG A 25 -2.16 12.85 -20.30
CA ARG A 25 -2.84 14.05 -20.86
C ARG A 25 -4.25 13.76 -21.42
N TYR A 26 -4.85 12.62 -21.08
CA TYR A 26 -6.13 12.19 -21.60
C TYR A 26 -7.26 12.96 -20.92
N SER A 27 -7.90 13.85 -21.65
CA SER A 27 -8.85 14.82 -21.11
C SER A 27 -10.21 14.22 -20.75
N ILE A 28 -10.58 13.06 -21.31
CA ILE A 28 -11.94 12.49 -21.18
C ILE A 28 -12.35 12.29 -19.72
N LEU A 29 -11.42 11.87 -18.86
CA LEU A 29 -11.66 11.68 -17.43
C LEU A 29 -10.83 12.64 -16.57
N GLY A 30 -10.30 13.71 -17.17
CA GLY A 30 -9.40 14.65 -16.49
C GLY A 30 -10.03 15.34 -15.28
N GLU A 31 -11.33 15.62 -15.35
CA GLU A 31 -12.07 16.29 -14.27
C GLU A 31 -12.47 15.33 -13.14
N THR A 32 -12.69 14.05 -13.45
CA THR A 32 -13.28 13.08 -12.51
C THR A 32 -12.27 12.11 -11.93
N ASN A 33 -11.40 11.51 -12.77
CA ASN A 33 -10.48 10.44 -12.39
C ASN A 33 -9.04 10.91 -12.13
N VAL A 34 -8.83 12.21 -11.90
CA VAL A 34 -7.52 12.77 -11.60
C VAL A 34 -7.53 13.53 -10.28
N TYR A 35 -6.57 13.23 -9.42
CA TYR A 35 -6.28 13.96 -8.19
C TYR A 35 -5.15 14.96 -8.44
N ASN A 36 -5.37 16.22 -8.03
CA ASN A 36 -4.45 17.34 -8.20
C ASN A 36 -3.84 17.47 -9.61
N SER A 37 -4.59 17.07 -10.65
CA SER A 37 -4.15 17.08 -12.06
C SER A 37 -2.92 16.22 -12.41
N GLU A 38 -2.46 15.36 -11.49
CA GLU A 38 -1.19 14.62 -11.66
C GLU A 38 -1.30 13.10 -11.45
N VAL A 39 -2.27 12.63 -10.63
CA VAL A 39 -2.34 11.22 -10.22
C VAL A 39 -3.73 10.65 -10.50
N LEU A 40 -3.79 9.42 -11.00
CA LEU A 40 -5.06 8.72 -11.23
C LEU A 40 -5.74 8.38 -9.89
N LYS A 41 -7.05 8.65 -9.79
CA LYS A 41 -7.87 8.21 -8.63
C LYS A 41 -8.24 6.72 -8.72
N GLY A 42 -8.36 6.20 -9.94
CA GLY A 42 -8.67 4.80 -10.23
C GLY A 42 -7.97 4.33 -11.49
N ALA A 43 -7.56 3.06 -11.47
CA ALA A 43 -6.93 2.38 -12.59
C ALA A 43 -7.58 1.01 -12.81
N LEU A 44 -7.62 0.56 -14.06
CA LEU A 44 -8.20 -0.73 -14.45
C LEU A 44 -7.14 -1.57 -15.18
N PHE A 45 -6.92 -2.79 -14.69
CA PHE A 45 -6.01 -3.75 -15.31
C PHE A 45 -6.79 -4.67 -16.26
N ILE A 46 -6.57 -4.53 -17.56
CA ILE A 46 -7.22 -5.34 -18.61
C ILE A 46 -6.16 -6.14 -19.38
N GLY A 47 -6.45 -7.39 -19.72
CA GLY A 47 -5.55 -8.24 -20.49
C GLY A 47 -5.94 -9.71 -20.48
N PRO A 48 -5.26 -10.55 -21.28
CA PRO A 48 -5.53 -11.98 -21.37
C PRO A 48 -5.42 -12.73 -20.04
N ASN A 49 -5.99 -13.93 -19.96
CA ASN A 49 -5.81 -14.80 -18.79
C ASN A 49 -4.32 -15.08 -18.55
N ALA A 50 -3.94 -15.20 -17.28
CA ALA A 50 -2.55 -15.42 -16.82
C ALA A 50 -1.54 -14.33 -17.22
N SER A 51 -1.98 -13.14 -17.65
CA SER A 51 -1.09 -12.02 -18.00
C SER A 51 -0.50 -11.26 -16.79
N GLY A 52 -0.69 -11.75 -15.56
CA GLY A 52 -0.15 -11.10 -14.35
C GLY A 52 -1.00 -9.99 -13.73
N LYS A 53 -2.26 -9.81 -14.16
CA LYS A 53 -3.15 -8.75 -13.61
C LYS A 53 -3.35 -8.87 -12.09
N SER A 54 -3.74 -10.05 -11.62
CA SER A 54 -3.90 -10.32 -10.19
C SER A 54 -2.58 -10.11 -9.44
N ASN A 55 -1.45 -10.55 -10.03
CA ASN A 55 -0.14 -10.36 -9.43
C ASN A 55 0.28 -8.87 -9.32
N ALA A 56 -0.21 -8.00 -10.20
CA ALA A 56 -0.01 -6.56 -10.06
C ALA A 56 -0.80 -6.00 -8.87
N LEU A 57 -2.04 -6.44 -8.67
CA LEU A 57 -2.84 -6.09 -7.49
C LEU A 57 -2.23 -6.65 -6.20
N GLU A 58 -1.71 -7.88 -6.23
CA GLU A 58 -0.92 -8.47 -5.14
C GLU A 58 0.28 -7.61 -4.78
N GLY A 59 0.94 -6.96 -5.75
CA GLY A 59 2.01 -6.01 -5.49
C GLY A 59 1.56 -4.84 -4.60
N ILE A 60 0.36 -4.30 -4.82
CA ILE A 60 -0.19 -3.21 -3.98
C ILE A 60 -0.63 -3.76 -2.62
N ALA A 61 -1.34 -4.89 -2.62
CA ALA A 61 -1.85 -5.54 -1.42
C ALA A 61 -0.72 -5.96 -0.47
N PHE A 62 0.40 -6.40 -1.02
CA PHE A 62 1.58 -6.82 -0.29
C PHE A 62 2.06 -5.77 0.72
N LEU A 63 2.21 -4.51 0.30
CA LEU A 63 2.61 -3.43 1.21
C LEU A 63 1.55 -3.17 2.29
N ILE A 64 0.27 -3.11 1.89
CA ILE A 64 -0.83 -2.83 2.82
C ILE A 64 -0.88 -3.91 3.90
N ASN A 65 -0.84 -5.18 3.51
CA ASN A 65 -0.91 -6.32 4.43
C ASN A 65 0.28 -6.34 5.39
N LEU A 66 1.51 -6.05 4.91
CA LEU A 66 2.69 -5.98 5.78
C LEU A 66 2.62 -4.83 6.79
N ILE A 67 2.11 -3.67 6.39
CA ILE A 67 1.91 -2.54 7.31
C ILE A 67 0.86 -2.86 8.37
N LYS A 68 -0.23 -3.54 7.99
CA LYS A 68 -1.28 -3.97 8.91
C LYS A 68 -0.88 -5.16 9.78
N GLY A 69 0.07 -5.98 9.32
CA GLY A 69 0.48 -7.22 10.00
C GLY A 69 -0.41 -8.41 9.68
N GLU A 70 -1.04 -8.43 8.50
CA GLU A 70 -2.01 -9.45 8.06
C GLU A 70 -1.34 -10.73 7.49
N GLY A 71 -0.34 -11.28 8.20
CA GLY A 71 0.19 -12.63 7.95
C GLY A 71 0.87 -12.89 6.59
N THR A 72 1.30 -11.83 5.90
CA THR A 72 1.95 -11.95 4.57
C THR A 72 3.43 -12.31 4.71
N SER A 73 3.88 -13.39 4.06
CA SER A 73 5.29 -13.82 4.03
C SER A 73 5.95 -13.52 2.68
N PHE A 74 7.10 -12.85 2.71
CA PHE A 74 7.91 -12.53 1.52
C PHE A 74 8.29 -13.75 0.68
N GLU A 75 8.50 -14.92 1.31
CA GLU A 75 8.93 -16.15 0.62
C GLU A 75 7.91 -16.56 -0.46
N ASN A 76 6.63 -16.26 -0.25
CA ASN A 76 5.53 -16.64 -1.16
C ASN A 76 5.47 -15.77 -2.43
N PHE A 77 6.12 -14.61 -2.43
CA PHE A 77 6.02 -13.63 -3.52
C PHE A 77 7.19 -13.68 -4.50
N ARG A 78 8.16 -14.56 -4.31
CA ARG A 78 9.28 -14.70 -5.26
C ARG A 78 8.81 -15.25 -6.59
N CYS A 79 9.34 -14.72 -7.69
CA CYS A 79 9.08 -15.28 -9.01
C CYS A 79 9.66 -16.70 -9.12
N PHE A 80 8.80 -17.65 -9.52
CA PHE A 80 9.19 -19.05 -9.68
C PHE A 80 10.34 -19.22 -10.68
N PHE A 81 10.34 -18.42 -11.76
CA PHE A 81 11.32 -18.50 -12.84
C PHE A 81 12.65 -17.78 -12.53
N ALA A 82 12.74 -17.05 -11.41
CA ALA A 82 13.93 -16.31 -11.12
C ALA A 82 15.11 -17.19 -10.71
N LYS A 83 16.30 -16.76 -11.10
CA LYS A 83 17.57 -17.31 -10.61
C LYS A 83 18.13 -16.52 -9.43
N ASN A 84 17.79 -15.23 -9.35
CA ASN A 84 18.19 -14.36 -8.25
C ASN A 84 17.45 -14.74 -6.96
N ALA A 85 18.13 -14.62 -5.82
CA ALA A 85 17.55 -14.83 -4.50
C ALA A 85 16.79 -13.59 -3.98
N ILE A 86 16.97 -12.43 -4.61
CA ILE A 86 16.44 -11.15 -4.15
C ILE A 86 15.15 -10.83 -4.91
N THR A 87 14.07 -10.67 -4.15
CA THR A 87 12.80 -10.09 -4.60
C THR A 87 12.78 -8.62 -4.17
N THR A 88 12.41 -7.71 -5.08
CA THR A 88 12.37 -6.27 -4.80
C THR A 88 11.01 -5.72 -5.16
N VAL A 89 10.44 -4.94 -4.23
CA VAL A 89 9.22 -4.18 -4.44
C VAL A 89 9.48 -2.73 -4.07
N GLU A 90 9.12 -1.81 -4.96
CA GLU A 90 9.37 -0.38 -4.80
C GLU A 90 8.10 0.40 -5.08
N TYR A 91 7.86 1.45 -4.30
CA TYR A 91 6.70 2.31 -4.40
C TYR A 91 7.13 3.76 -4.40
N GLU A 92 6.51 4.55 -5.28
CA GLU A 92 6.64 6.00 -5.27
C GLU A 92 5.31 6.63 -4.86
N PHE A 93 5.36 7.52 -3.89
CA PHE A 93 4.22 8.30 -3.45
C PHE A 93 4.50 9.79 -3.57
N ILE A 94 3.42 10.57 -3.61
CA ILE A 94 3.47 12.02 -3.46
C ILE A 94 2.63 12.45 -2.25
N PHE A 95 3.24 13.20 -1.34
CA PHE A 95 2.61 13.77 -0.14
C PHE A 95 3.16 15.17 0.07
N GLN A 96 2.31 16.17 0.28
CA GLN A 96 2.71 17.59 0.42
C GLN A 96 3.68 18.06 -0.69
N ASN A 97 3.46 17.65 -1.95
CA ASN A 97 4.34 17.91 -3.11
C ASN A 97 5.77 17.36 -2.98
N LYS A 98 6.03 16.48 -2.01
CA LYS A 98 7.31 15.79 -1.82
C LYS A 98 7.20 14.36 -2.35
N LYS A 99 8.25 13.92 -3.03
CA LYS A 99 8.36 12.56 -3.55
C LYS A 99 8.85 11.64 -2.45
N VAL A 100 8.10 10.59 -2.16
CA VAL A 100 8.50 9.53 -1.25
C VAL A 100 8.78 8.28 -2.05
N VAL A 101 9.98 7.71 -1.92
CA VAL A 101 10.34 6.43 -2.55
C VAL A 101 10.61 5.43 -1.45
N TYR A 102 9.87 4.33 -1.44
CA TYR A 102 10.03 3.24 -0.50
C TYR A 102 10.34 1.95 -1.23
N ARG A 103 11.51 1.38 -0.97
CA ARG A 103 12.01 0.13 -1.55
C ARG A 103 12.17 -0.91 -0.46
N ILE A 104 11.65 -2.10 -0.72
CA ILE A 104 11.75 -3.27 0.14
C ILE A 104 12.42 -4.38 -0.67
N GLU A 105 13.43 -5.00 -0.08
CA GLU A 105 14.10 -6.17 -0.64
C GLU A 105 14.04 -7.33 0.33
N TYR A 106 13.82 -8.51 -0.22
CA TYR A 106 13.89 -9.75 0.54
C TYR A 106 14.82 -10.73 -0.15
N ASN A 107 15.79 -11.22 0.61
CA ASN A 107 16.72 -12.23 0.15
C ASN A 107 16.34 -13.59 0.76
N ILE A 108 15.83 -14.50 -0.07
CA ILE A 108 15.37 -15.83 0.38
C ILE A 108 16.49 -16.71 0.94
N LYS A 109 17.75 -16.48 0.53
CA LYS A 109 18.89 -17.28 1.02
C LYS A 109 19.31 -16.86 2.42
N SER A 110 19.40 -15.56 2.66
CA SER A 110 19.78 -15.03 3.97
C SER A 110 18.59 -14.80 4.90
N LYS A 111 17.36 -14.92 4.39
CA LYS A 111 16.10 -14.59 5.09
C LYS A 111 16.11 -13.18 5.70
N ASN A 112 16.69 -12.23 4.96
CA ASN A 112 16.85 -10.86 5.43
C ASN A 112 15.99 -9.91 4.62
N ILE A 113 15.37 -8.97 5.34
CA ILE A 113 14.70 -7.80 4.78
C ILE A 113 15.70 -6.65 4.72
N SER A 114 15.68 -5.89 3.63
CA SER A 114 16.30 -4.57 3.53
C SER A 114 15.25 -3.56 3.12
N GLU A 115 15.32 -2.36 3.69
CA GLU A 115 14.37 -1.29 3.43
C GLU A 115 15.14 0.00 3.19
N ASP A 116 14.74 0.77 2.20
CA ASP A 116 15.22 2.12 1.96
C ASP A 116 14.02 3.03 1.69
N LEU A 117 13.84 4.05 2.53
CA LEU A 117 12.83 5.07 2.34
C LEU A 117 13.50 6.44 2.22
N SER A 118 13.17 7.16 1.15
CA SER A 118 13.66 8.51 0.91
C SER A 118 12.53 9.50 0.69
N ILE A 119 12.78 10.75 1.09
CA ILE A 119 11.92 11.91 0.83
C ILE A 119 12.75 12.90 0.01
N ASP A 120 12.30 13.22 -1.20
CA ASP A 120 13.03 14.06 -2.18
C ASP A 120 14.49 13.63 -2.39
N GLY A 121 14.73 12.31 -2.36
CA GLY A 121 16.05 11.70 -2.54
C GLY A 121 16.91 11.64 -1.28
N VAL A 122 16.47 12.21 -0.14
CA VAL A 122 17.15 12.08 1.15
C VAL A 122 16.67 10.84 1.87
N ILE A 123 17.56 9.90 2.17
CA ILE A 123 17.23 8.65 2.90
C ILE A 123 16.93 8.98 4.36
N VAL A 124 15.69 8.72 4.77
CA VAL A 124 15.19 8.96 6.14
C VAL A 124 14.97 7.67 6.91
N LEU A 125 14.78 6.54 6.25
CA LEU A 125 14.73 5.23 6.89
C LEU A 125 15.54 4.23 6.08
N LYS A 126 16.37 3.45 6.78
CA LYS A 126 17.15 2.39 6.19
C LYS A 126 17.12 1.16 7.08
N ARG A 127 17.14 -0.02 6.48
CA ARG A 127 17.30 -1.29 7.16
C ARG A 127 18.21 -2.21 6.38
N THR A 128 19.05 -2.97 7.09
CA THR A 128 19.81 -4.08 6.53
C THR A 128 19.80 -5.24 7.52
N GLY A 129 19.01 -6.28 7.22
CA GLY A 129 18.88 -7.45 8.10
C GLY A 129 18.17 -7.09 9.40
N THR A 130 18.86 -7.23 10.53
CA THR A 130 18.31 -6.97 11.87
C THR A 130 18.56 -5.55 12.38
N SER A 131 19.30 -4.74 11.62
CA SER A 131 19.62 -3.35 12.01
C SER A 131 18.89 -2.34 11.13
N GLY A 132 18.31 -1.33 11.75
CA GLY A 132 17.57 -0.24 11.14
C GLY A 132 17.98 1.12 11.68
N GLU A 133 17.89 2.12 10.82
CA GLU A 133 18.21 3.51 11.13
C GLU A 133 17.09 4.43 10.64
N LEU A 134 16.55 5.24 11.54
CA LEU A 134 15.58 6.31 11.25
C LEU A 134 16.24 7.66 11.48
N ARG A 135 16.25 8.51 10.46
CA ARG A 135 16.76 9.88 10.49
C ARG A 135 15.62 10.88 10.36
N ILE A 136 15.41 11.66 11.40
CA ILE A 136 14.47 12.78 11.41
C ILE A 136 15.27 14.05 11.75
N ASN A 137 15.35 15.00 10.81
CA ASN A 137 16.21 16.18 10.92
C ASN A 137 17.67 15.78 11.23
N ALA A 138 18.26 16.31 12.30
CA ALA A 138 19.61 15.96 12.76
C ALA A 138 19.64 14.74 13.71
N SER A 139 18.48 14.19 14.07
CA SER A 139 18.39 13.07 15.00
C SER A 139 18.40 11.74 14.29
N VAL A 140 19.26 10.84 14.75
CA VAL A 140 19.33 9.45 14.29
C VAL A 140 18.86 8.53 15.41
N THR A 141 17.97 7.61 15.08
CA THR A 141 17.53 6.51 15.95
C THR A 141 17.95 5.20 15.30
N GLN A 142 18.63 4.34 16.05
CA GLN A 142 19.04 3.01 15.61
C GLN A 142 18.27 1.94 16.37
N ASP A 143 17.97 0.83 15.70
CA ASP A 143 17.38 -0.37 16.27
C ASP A 143 18.10 -1.59 15.69
N ASP A 144 18.78 -2.36 16.54
CA ASP A 144 19.57 -3.54 16.15
C ASP A 144 18.86 -4.87 16.46
N GLN A 145 17.59 -4.82 16.88
CA GLN A 145 16.81 -5.98 17.32
C GLN A 145 15.57 -6.22 16.44
N LEU A 146 15.65 -5.89 15.16
CA LEU A 146 14.55 -6.11 14.21
C LEU A 146 14.40 -7.61 13.87
N ASP A 147 13.18 -8.11 13.94
CA ASP A 147 12.83 -9.48 13.55
C ASP A 147 12.85 -9.66 12.02
N GLY A 148 12.87 -10.90 11.52
CA GLY A 148 13.00 -11.20 10.09
C GLY A 148 11.72 -11.05 9.24
N GLU A 149 10.60 -10.61 9.80
CA GLU A 149 9.28 -10.67 9.18
C GLU A 149 8.60 -9.28 9.09
N THR A 150 8.71 -8.48 10.15
CA THR A 150 8.06 -7.18 10.29
C THR A 150 8.86 -6.08 9.61
N LEU A 151 8.23 -5.21 8.83
CA LEU A 151 8.87 -4.02 8.27
C LEU A 151 9.33 -3.05 9.38
N PHE A 152 10.52 -2.49 9.23
CA PHE A 152 11.05 -1.45 10.11
C PHE A 152 10.22 -0.17 9.97
N LEU A 153 9.71 0.15 8.78
CA LEU A 153 8.77 1.27 8.61
C LEU A 153 7.57 1.16 9.58
N ARG A 154 7.03 -0.05 9.73
CA ARG A 154 5.93 -0.33 10.65
C ARG A 154 6.36 -0.14 12.09
N THR A 155 7.42 -0.81 12.55
CA THR A 155 7.85 -0.71 13.95
C THR A 155 8.29 0.71 14.32
N ALA A 156 8.99 1.42 13.42
CA ALA A 156 9.39 2.81 13.60
C ALA A 156 8.18 3.73 13.80
N SER A 157 7.09 3.51 13.07
CA SER A 157 5.86 4.31 13.18
C SER A 157 5.14 4.16 14.53
N PHE A 158 5.18 2.97 15.15
CA PHE A 158 4.50 2.70 16.42
C PHE A 158 5.39 2.98 17.64
N ASN A 159 6.69 2.68 17.55
CA ASN A 159 7.57 2.66 18.70
C ASN A 159 8.37 3.97 18.86
N THR A 160 8.51 4.78 17.80
CA THR A 160 9.28 6.01 17.89
C THR A 160 8.37 7.23 17.96
N GLY A 161 8.39 7.96 19.08
CA GLY A 161 7.68 9.24 19.20
C GLY A 161 8.19 10.33 18.24
N ARG A 162 9.27 10.06 17.48
CA ARG A 162 9.87 10.94 16.47
C ARG A 162 9.30 10.73 15.07
N PHE A 163 8.89 9.52 14.70
CA PHE A 163 8.33 9.26 13.38
C PHE A 163 7.13 10.17 13.05
N PRO A 164 6.18 10.41 13.97
CA PRO A 164 5.09 11.36 13.71
C PRO A 164 5.55 12.80 13.53
N GLN A 165 6.77 13.19 13.96
CA GLN A 165 7.25 14.56 13.86
C GLN A 165 7.57 14.98 12.42
N GLU A 166 7.83 14.02 11.52
CA GLU A 166 7.96 14.29 10.09
C GLU A 166 6.58 14.20 9.41
N PRO A 167 6.01 15.33 8.94
CA PRO A 167 4.63 15.35 8.42
C PRO A 167 4.41 14.41 7.23
N VAL A 168 5.40 14.26 6.35
CA VAL A 168 5.34 13.40 5.17
C VAL A 168 5.24 11.93 5.55
N LEU A 169 6.03 11.49 6.54
CA LEU A 169 6.00 10.11 7.04
C LEU A 169 4.68 9.80 7.74
N ARG A 170 4.12 10.79 8.45
CA ARG A 170 2.81 10.68 9.07
C ARG A 170 1.72 10.48 8.02
N GLU A 171 1.69 11.28 6.96
CA GLU A 171 0.73 11.13 5.86
C GLU A 171 0.91 9.81 5.10
N LEU A 172 2.15 9.35 4.90
CA LEU A 172 2.41 8.03 4.32
C LEU A 172 1.78 6.93 5.16
N MET A 173 2.03 6.92 6.47
CA MET A 173 1.47 5.87 7.34
C MET A 173 -0.04 5.97 7.46
N ASP A 174 -0.60 7.17 7.54
CA ASP A 174 -2.05 7.38 7.54
C ASP A 174 -2.67 6.85 6.23
N TYR A 175 -2.07 7.15 5.08
CA TYR A 175 -2.50 6.61 3.79
C TYR A 175 -2.48 5.07 3.77
N LEU A 176 -1.40 4.44 4.24
CA LEU A 176 -1.25 2.98 4.22
C LEU A 176 -2.19 2.28 5.22
N LEU A 177 -2.37 2.83 6.42
CA LEU A 177 -3.26 2.26 7.44
C LEU A 177 -4.74 2.38 7.06
N ASN A 178 -5.12 3.43 6.34
CA ASN A 178 -6.48 3.63 5.82
C ASN A 178 -6.70 3.02 4.43
N SER A 179 -5.71 2.33 3.85
CA SER A 179 -5.87 1.59 2.59
C SER A 179 -6.45 0.20 2.84
N TYR A 180 -7.32 -0.31 1.96
CA TYR A 180 -7.93 -1.63 2.08
C TYR A 180 -7.91 -2.35 0.74
N CYS A 181 -7.68 -3.66 0.80
CA CYS A 181 -7.85 -4.57 -0.33
C CYS A 181 -9.19 -5.27 -0.18
N ILE A 182 -10.02 -5.22 -1.22
CA ILE A 182 -11.30 -5.91 -1.26
C ILE A 182 -11.17 -7.01 -2.30
N ASP A 183 -11.19 -8.26 -1.85
CA ASP A 183 -11.25 -9.43 -2.72
C ASP A 183 -12.65 -10.04 -2.63
N GLU A 184 -13.46 -9.78 -3.66
CA GLU A 184 -14.83 -10.30 -3.74
C GLU A 184 -14.86 -11.83 -3.90
N TYR A 185 -13.79 -12.47 -4.38
CA TYR A 185 -13.77 -13.91 -4.60
C TYR A 185 -13.66 -14.70 -3.29
N ASN A 186 -12.91 -14.18 -2.32
CA ASN A 186 -12.69 -14.84 -1.04
C ASN A 186 -13.72 -14.50 0.04
N GLN A 187 -14.71 -13.63 -0.25
CA GLN A 187 -15.78 -13.17 0.68
C GLN A 187 -15.35 -12.62 2.05
N ASP A 188 -14.07 -12.70 2.41
CA ASP A 188 -13.51 -12.14 3.62
C ASP A 188 -13.11 -10.69 3.37
N ALA A 189 -14.11 -9.81 3.33
CA ALA A 189 -13.84 -8.42 3.66
C ALA A 189 -13.38 -8.41 5.13
N HIS A 190 -12.08 -8.22 5.37
CA HIS A 190 -11.59 -7.91 6.71
C HIS A 190 -12.08 -6.52 7.08
N TRP A 191 -13.32 -6.47 7.60
CA TRP A 191 -13.99 -5.25 8.03
C TRP A 191 -13.15 -4.61 9.15
N GLY A 192 -12.37 -3.58 8.81
CA GLY A 192 -11.72 -2.75 9.83
C GLY A 192 -12.80 -2.09 10.69
N LYS A 193 -12.59 -1.94 12.00
CA LYS A 193 -13.59 -1.34 12.93
C LYS A 193 -14.22 -0.02 12.45
N ASN A 194 -13.51 0.73 11.60
CA ASN A 194 -13.98 2.00 11.05
C ASN A 194 -15.09 1.87 10.02
N ILE A 195 -15.14 0.78 9.23
CA ILE A 195 -16.19 0.62 8.22
C ILE A 195 -17.51 0.17 8.85
N THR A 196 -17.45 -0.60 9.94
CA THR A 196 -18.66 -0.95 10.72
C THR A 196 -19.27 0.29 11.31
N LYS A 197 -18.47 1.14 11.96
CA LYS A 197 -18.94 2.42 12.50
C LYS A 197 -19.44 3.37 11.41
N TYR A 198 -18.75 3.44 10.27
CA TYR A 198 -19.19 4.22 9.12
C TYR A 198 -20.51 3.70 8.53
N ALA A 199 -20.64 2.37 8.44
CA ALA A 199 -21.89 1.75 8.03
C ALA A 199 -22.96 2.11 9.06
N GLU A 200 -22.78 1.83 10.35
CA GLU A 200 -23.71 2.22 11.43
C GLU A 200 -24.15 3.69 11.34
N GLU A 201 -23.22 4.62 11.08
CA GLU A 201 -23.51 6.06 11.03
C GLU A 201 -24.12 6.54 9.69
N HIS A 202 -23.78 5.92 8.56
CA HIS A 202 -24.11 6.47 7.22
C HIS A 202 -24.65 5.46 6.20
N GLY A 203 -24.58 4.16 6.50
CA GLY A 203 -24.90 3.05 5.61
C GLY A 203 -26.38 3.03 5.22
N VAL A 204 -27.28 3.07 6.20
CA VAL A 204 -28.73 3.10 5.97
C VAL A 204 -29.15 4.30 5.12
N GLU A 205 -28.65 5.50 5.43
CA GLU A 205 -28.97 6.71 4.67
C GLU A 205 -28.51 6.59 3.21
N LYS A 206 -27.26 6.18 2.97
CA LYS A 206 -26.74 6.03 1.61
C LYS A 206 -27.45 4.97 0.80
N ILE A 207 -27.76 3.82 1.41
CA ILE A 207 -28.46 2.74 0.72
C ILE A 207 -29.89 3.16 0.41
N ASN A 208 -30.59 3.83 1.34
CA ASN A 208 -31.94 4.32 1.09
C ASN A 208 -31.98 5.41 0.01
N ASN A 209 -31.00 6.32 -0.02
CA ASN A 209 -30.88 7.29 -1.11
C ASN A 209 -30.69 6.61 -2.47
N TYR A 210 -29.84 5.58 -2.54
CA TYR A 210 -29.69 4.76 -3.74
C TYR A 210 -31.01 4.06 -4.12
N LEU A 211 -31.69 3.41 -3.17
CA LEU A 211 -32.95 2.73 -3.44
C LEU A 211 -34.02 3.69 -3.95
N GLN A 212 -34.06 4.90 -3.40
CA GLN A 212 -34.96 5.98 -3.83
C GLN A 212 -34.61 6.48 -5.24
N ASP A 213 -33.33 6.72 -5.53
CA ASP A 213 -32.87 7.18 -6.85
C ASP A 213 -33.23 6.17 -7.97
N PHE A 214 -33.34 4.89 -7.64
CA PHE A 214 -33.72 3.81 -8.56
C PHE A 214 -35.19 3.36 -8.44
N ASN A 215 -36.02 4.10 -7.69
CA ASN A 215 -37.46 3.84 -7.48
C ASN A 215 -37.78 2.42 -6.97
N TYR A 216 -37.05 1.95 -5.95
CA TYR A 216 -37.42 0.75 -5.21
C TYR A 216 -38.45 1.07 -4.11
N ASP A 217 -39.46 0.21 -3.94
CA ASP A 217 -40.59 0.41 -3.01
C ASP A 217 -40.31 -0.02 -1.56
N PHE A 218 -39.05 -0.17 -1.18
CA PHE A 218 -38.66 -0.59 0.17
C PHE A 218 -37.46 0.21 0.66
N PHE A 219 -37.38 0.36 1.99
CA PHE A 219 -36.28 1.00 2.68
C PHE A 219 -35.67 0.02 3.67
N ILE A 220 -34.41 0.24 3.99
CA ILE A 220 -33.65 -0.53 4.97
C ILE A 220 -33.56 0.28 6.26
N GLU A 221 -33.63 -0.40 7.39
CA GLU A 221 -33.36 0.17 8.72
C GLU A 221 -32.46 -0.77 9.51
N TYR A 222 -31.76 -0.26 10.52
CA TYR A 222 -31.01 -1.11 11.43
C TYR A 222 -31.98 -1.93 12.28
N GLY A 223 -31.80 -3.25 12.29
CA GLY A 223 -32.54 -4.12 13.19
C GLY A 223 -32.23 -3.77 14.65
N SER A 224 -33.28 -3.65 15.46
CA SER A 224 -33.15 -3.49 16.90
C SER A 224 -33.09 -4.88 17.55
N GLU A 225 -31.89 -5.35 17.88
CA GLU A 225 -31.66 -6.36 18.93
C GLU A 225 -31.23 -5.68 20.24
#